data_AF-A0AAV5ADM1-F1
#
_entry.id   AF-A0AAV5ADM1-F1
#
_cell.length_a   1.000
_cell.length_b   1.000
_cell.length_c   1.000
_cell.angle_alpha   90.00
_cell.angle_beta   90.00
_cell.angle_gamma   90.00
#
_symmetry.space_group_name_H-M   'P 1'
#
loop_
_entity.id
_entity.type
_entity.pdbx_description
1 polymer ?
#
loop_
_entity_poly.entity_id
_entity_poly.type
_entity_poly.pdbx_seq_one_letter_code
_entity_poly.pdbx_strand_id
1 'polypeptide(L)'
;MVTNYPDRYQSLGSSATHSGLRILPILITLIIAAGISGGIVTKTGNYWWFLFLSPLVTCIAAGLLFTIDSSTTTARIIGYQILWGIGVGCIFQNVLVAIQAEFEDDEELVPQASSLVPFINQPYSMAGSIFANRLHSNLKTYAPGLSDEAESAVIKSVTAIMDLPASFRPGVIQAYAKSLAPVFLSALPAGVLASLSAFALLTTVFSKD
;
A
#
# COMPACT_ATOMS: atom_id res chain seq x y z
N MET A 1 -28.61 30.91 -23.98
CA MET A 1 -27.31 30.73 -23.31
C MET A 1 -27.61 30.25 -21.89
N VAL A 2 -26.80 29.34 -21.37
CA VAL A 2 -26.92 28.67 -20.05
C VAL A 2 -27.86 27.47 -20.03
N THR A 3 -27.31 26.27 -20.23
CA THR A 3 -27.41 25.10 -19.34
C THR A 3 -26.79 23.89 -20.02
N ASN A 4 -25.66 23.39 -19.49
CA ASN A 4 -25.27 21.96 -19.40
C ASN A 4 -23.76 21.80 -19.21
N TYR A 5 -23.25 22.37 -18.12
CA TYR A 5 -21.95 21.99 -17.55
C TYR A 5 -21.96 20.78 -16.59
N PRO A 6 -23.09 20.24 -16.06
CA PRO A 6 -23.04 19.07 -15.15
C PRO A 6 -22.53 17.77 -15.80
N ASP A 7 -22.80 17.55 -17.09
CA ASP A 7 -22.48 16.26 -17.74
C ASP A 7 -20.97 16.06 -17.95
N ARG A 8 -20.20 17.15 -18.09
CA ARG A 8 -18.73 17.07 -18.22
C ARG A 8 -18.05 16.73 -16.89
N TYR A 9 -18.61 17.14 -15.75
CA TYR A 9 -18.05 16.81 -14.43
C TYR A 9 -18.44 15.41 -13.94
N GLN A 10 -19.56 14.85 -14.40
CA GLN A 10 -19.91 13.45 -14.11
C GLN A 10 -19.02 12.45 -14.87
N SER A 11 -18.47 12.84 -16.02
CA SER A 11 -17.55 11.98 -16.80
C SER A 11 -16.15 11.82 -16.19
N LEU A 12 -15.78 12.66 -15.20
CA LEU A 12 -14.47 12.61 -14.52
C LEU A 12 -14.58 12.31 -13.01
N GLY A 13 -15.74 12.58 -12.40
CA GLY A 13 -15.96 12.45 -10.95
C GLY A 13 -16.35 11.05 -10.44
N SER A 14 -16.92 10.18 -11.27
CA SER A 14 -17.33 8.84 -10.81
C SER A 14 -16.13 7.93 -10.49
N SER A 15 -15.05 8.05 -11.27
CA SER A 15 -13.82 7.28 -11.11
C SER A 15 -13.12 7.52 -9.76
N ALA A 16 -13.06 8.77 -9.32
CA ALA A 16 -12.42 9.15 -8.06
C ALA A 16 -13.23 8.68 -6.84
N THR A 17 -14.55 8.84 -6.86
CA THR A 17 -15.44 8.39 -5.77
C THR A 17 -15.48 6.86 -5.66
N HIS A 18 -15.56 6.14 -6.78
CA HIS A 18 -15.53 4.67 -6.76
C HIS A 18 -14.17 4.11 -6.32
N SER A 19 -13.06 4.75 -6.72
CA SER A 19 -11.73 4.35 -6.25
C SER A 19 -11.54 4.63 -4.76
N GLY A 20 -12.07 5.77 -4.25
CA GLY A 20 -12.08 6.07 -2.82
C GLY A 20 -12.87 5.05 -2.00
N LEU A 21 -14.07 4.66 -2.46
CA LEU A 21 -14.88 3.62 -1.81
C LEU A 21 -14.18 2.25 -1.75
N ARG A 22 -13.36 1.92 -2.75
CA ARG A 22 -12.57 0.67 -2.78
C ARG A 22 -11.34 0.71 -1.87
N ILE A 23 -10.84 1.89 -1.51
CA ILE A 23 -9.72 2.08 -0.59
C ILE A 23 -10.20 2.17 0.88
N LEU A 24 -11.47 2.53 1.11
CA LEU A 24 -12.05 2.63 2.45
C LEU A 24 -11.79 1.41 3.35
N PRO A 25 -11.92 0.14 2.89
CA PRO A 25 -11.65 -1.01 3.76
C PRO A 25 -10.22 -1.02 4.29
N ILE A 26 -9.24 -0.64 3.47
CA ILE A 26 -7.84 -0.55 3.86
C ILE A 26 -7.66 0.57 4.89
N LEU A 27 -8.23 1.76 4.65
CA LEU A 27 -8.10 2.90 5.55
C LEU A 27 -8.74 2.65 6.92
N ILE A 28 -9.96 2.11 6.94
CA ILE A 28 -10.68 1.79 8.18
C ILE A 28 -9.87 0.77 8.97
N THR A 29 -9.41 -0.29 8.31
CA THR A 29 -8.64 -1.34 8.99
C THR A 29 -7.31 -0.81 9.51
N LEU A 30 -6.63 0.04 8.73
CA LEU A 30 -5.38 0.69 9.11
C LEU A 30 -5.56 1.52 10.39
N ILE A 31 -6.61 2.35 10.44
CA ILE A 31 -6.90 3.21 11.60
C ILE A 31 -7.21 2.37 12.84
N ILE A 32 -8.05 1.34 12.68
CA ILE A 32 -8.43 0.44 13.79
C ILE A 32 -7.21 -0.31 14.30
N ALA A 33 -6.40 -0.88 13.41
CA ALA A 33 -5.20 -1.62 13.77
C ALA A 33 -4.16 -0.73 14.45
N ALA A 34 -3.94 0.48 13.93
CA ALA A 34 -3.10 1.49 14.57
C ALA A 34 -3.58 1.78 16.00
N GLY A 35 -4.86 2.10 16.20
CA GLY A 35 -5.42 2.37 17.52
C GLY A 35 -5.32 1.19 18.49
N ILE A 36 -5.63 -0.03 18.04
CA ILE A 36 -5.51 -1.25 18.86
C ILE A 36 -4.06 -1.49 19.25
N SER A 37 -3.13 -1.43 18.28
CA SER A 37 -1.72 -1.65 18.55
C SER A 37 -1.15 -0.62 19.52
N GLY A 38 -1.47 0.67 19.33
CA GLY A 38 -1.11 1.74 20.26
C GLY A 38 -1.63 1.48 21.67
N GLY A 39 -2.92 1.14 21.83
CA GLY A 39 -3.50 0.85 23.14
C GLY A 39 -2.91 -0.39 23.82
N ILE A 40 -2.55 -1.43 23.07
CA ILE A 40 -1.85 -2.61 23.60
C ILE A 40 -0.47 -2.19 24.10
N VAL A 41 0.26 -1.39 23.32
CA VAL A 41 1.61 -0.94 23.70
C VAL A 41 1.59 -0.01 24.89
N THR A 42 0.65 0.94 24.97
CA THR A 42 0.48 1.79 26.16
C THR A 42 0.27 0.97 27.43
N LYS A 43 -0.37 -0.20 27.34
CA LYS A 43 -0.58 -1.08 28.50
C LYS A 43 0.58 -2.04 28.78
N THR A 44 1.31 -2.46 27.75
CA THR A 44 2.31 -3.54 27.86
C THR A 44 3.75 -3.04 27.82
N GLY A 45 4.00 -1.83 27.35
CA GLY A 45 5.33 -1.29 27.04
C GLY A 45 6.00 -1.92 25.81
N ASN A 46 5.43 -3.00 25.25
CA ASN A 46 6.14 -3.86 24.31
C ASN A 46 5.81 -3.55 22.84
N TYR A 47 6.26 -2.42 22.32
CA TYR A 47 6.12 -2.06 20.89
C TYR A 47 6.93 -2.97 19.96
N TRP A 48 7.97 -3.63 20.48
CA TRP A 48 8.92 -4.40 19.70
C TRP A 48 8.28 -5.56 18.92
N TRP A 49 7.33 -6.30 19.53
CA TRP A 49 6.63 -7.40 18.86
C TRP A 49 5.90 -6.93 17.61
N PHE A 50 5.32 -5.73 17.64
CA PHE A 50 4.66 -5.16 16.49
C PHE A 50 5.64 -4.76 15.39
N LEU A 51 6.81 -4.20 15.74
CA LEU A 51 7.85 -3.89 14.76
C LEU A 51 8.41 -5.15 14.07
N PHE A 52 8.47 -6.27 14.77
CA PHE A 52 8.94 -7.54 14.20
C PHE A 52 7.87 -8.28 13.38
N LEU A 53 6.66 -8.43 13.92
CA LEU A 53 5.60 -9.27 13.32
C LEU A 53 4.83 -8.57 12.19
N SER A 54 4.59 -7.27 12.30
CA SER A 54 3.73 -6.55 11.35
C SER A 54 4.28 -6.51 9.92
N PRO A 55 5.61 -6.39 9.69
CA PRO A 55 6.18 -6.54 8.34
C PRO A 55 5.94 -7.93 7.75
N LEU A 56 6.04 -8.99 8.54
CA LEU A 56 5.78 -10.37 8.10
C LEU A 56 4.31 -10.56 7.70
N VAL A 57 3.38 -10.05 8.52
CA VAL A 57 1.94 -10.05 8.20
C VAL A 57 1.67 -9.30 6.89
N THR A 58 2.35 -8.15 6.69
CA THR A 58 2.22 -7.36 5.47
C THR A 58 2.75 -8.13 4.24
N CYS A 59 3.87 -8.85 4.36
CA CYS A 59 4.38 -9.73 3.30
C CYS A 59 3.40 -10.86 2.96
N ILE A 60 2.80 -11.49 3.98
CA ILE A 60 1.79 -12.54 3.77
C ILE A 60 0.58 -11.96 3.04
N ALA A 61 0.09 -10.80 3.47
CA ALA A 61 -1.01 -10.10 2.80
C ALA A 61 -0.66 -9.74 1.34
N ALA A 62 0.58 -9.29 1.08
CA ALA A 62 1.10 -9.03 -0.26
C ALA A 62 1.02 -10.28 -1.15
N GLY A 63 1.49 -11.41 -0.62
CA GLY A 63 1.45 -12.70 -1.30
C GLY A 63 0.02 -13.17 -1.57
N LEU A 64 -0.90 -13.00 -0.62
CA LEU A 64 -2.31 -13.34 -0.82
C LEU A 64 -2.97 -12.45 -1.88
N LEU A 65 -2.71 -11.14 -1.87
CA LEU A 65 -3.17 -10.22 -2.91
C LEU A 65 -2.63 -10.60 -4.30
N PHE A 66 -1.42 -11.15 -4.37
CA PHE A 66 -0.85 -11.67 -5.63
C PHE A 66 -1.60 -12.90 -6.17
N THR A 67 -2.26 -13.69 -5.31
CA THR A 67 -3.05 -14.86 -5.73
C THR A 67 -4.43 -14.53 -6.29
N ILE A 68 -4.81 -13.24 -6.33
CA ILE A 68 -6.13 -12.83 -6.86
C ILE A 68 -6.18 -13.08 -8.37
N ASP A 69 -7.12 -13.95 -8.75
CA ASP A 69 -7.52 -14.19 -10.13
C ASP A 69 -9.01 -13.83 -10.34
N SER A 70 -9.45 -13.83 -11.60
CA SER A 70 -10.83 -13.61 -12.07
C SER A 70 -11.90 -14.46 -11.38
N SER A 71 -11.54 -15.60 -10.81
CA SER A 71 -12.42 -16.49 -10.03
C SER A 71 -12.53 -16.13 -8.53
N THR A 72 -11.78 -15.11 -8.07
CA THR A 72 -11.68 -14.78 -6.65
C THR A 72 -12.91 -14.02 -6.17
N THR A 73 -13.58 -14.56 -5.15
CA THR A 73 -14.74 -13.90 -4.54
C THR A 73 -14.38 -12.55 -3.91
N THR A 74 -15.28 -11.58 -3.98
CA THR A 74 -15.14 -10.25 -3.35
C THR A 74 -14.78 -10.32 -1.86
N ALA A 75 -15.33 -11.32 -1.13
CA ALA A 75 -15.03 -11.52 0.29
C ALA A 75 -13.55 -11.83 0.56
N ARG A 76 -12.90 -12.65 -0.27
CA ARG A 76 -11.45 -12.93 -0.16
C ARG A 76 -10.61 -11.68 -0.41
N ILE A 77 -10.98 -10.89 -1.43
CA ILE A 77 -10.31 -9.63 -1.75
C ILE A 77 -10.37 -8.67 -0.56
N ILE A 78 -11.55 -8.51 0.04
CA ILE A 78 -11.73 -7.66 1.24
C ILE A 78 -10.91 -8.23 2.42
N GLY A 79 -10.92 -9.55 2.64
CA GLY A 79 -10.13 -10.18 3.69
C GLY A 79 -8.62 -9.94 3.55
N TYR A 80 -8.09 -10.00 2.33
CA TYR A 80 -6.68 -9.72 2.07
C TYR A 80 -6.33 -8.24 2.26
N GLN A 81 -7.23 -7.33 1.88
CA GLN A 81 -7.09 -5.89 2.13
C GLN A 81 -7.13 -5.55 3.62
N ILE A 82 -7.97 -6.23 4.40
CA ILE A 82 -8.00 -6.11 5.86
C ILE A 82 -6.65 -6.55 6.43
N LEU A 83 -6.15 -7.72 6.05
CA LEU A 83 -4.86 -8.21 6.55
C LEU A 83 -3.71 -7.26 6.22
N TRP A 84 -3.71 -6.70 5.01
CA TRP A 84 -2.77 -5.66 4.59
C TRP A 84 -2.88 -4.40 5.46
N GLY A 85 -4.10 -3.90 5.67
CA GLY A 85 -4.36 -2.73 6.50
C GLY A 85 -3.92 -2.92 7.95
N ILE A 86 -4.09 -4.12 8.52
CA ILE A 86 -3.61 -4.47 9.86
C ILE A 86 -2.09 -4.35 9.94
N GLY A 87 -1.37 -5.00 9.03
CA GLY A 87 0.09 -4.98 9.03
C GLY A 87 0.64 -3.56 8.90
N VAL A 88 0.15 -2.80 7.93
CA VAL A 88 0.60 -1.42 7.70
C VAL A 88 0.25 -0.50 8.87
N GLY A 89 -0.99 -0.54 9.38
CA GLY A 89 -1.42 0.30 10.50
C GLY A 89 -0.60 0.07 11.77
N CYS A 90 -0.31 -1.20 12.09
CA CYS A 90 0.55 -1.54 13.21
C CYS A 90 1.99 -1.02 13.01
N ILE A 91 2.58 -1.13 11.82
CA ILE A 91 3.92 -0.60 11.56
C ILE A 91 3.96 0.91 11.81
N PHE A 92 3.07 1.67 11.19
CA PHE A 92 3.06 3.13 11.27
C PHE A 92 2.93 3.62 12.72
N GLN A 93 1.98 3.07 13.47
CA GLN A 93 1.77 3.47 14.86
C GLN A 93 2.99 3.14 15.72
N ASN A 94 3.56 1.95 15.57
CA ASN A 94 4.63 1.48 16.46
C ASN A 94 5.99 2.09 16.16
N VAL A 95 6.25 2.55 14.93
CA VAL A 95 7.46 3.34 14.62
C VAL A 95 7.45 4.66 15.39
N LEU A 96 6.31 5.34 15.46
CA LEU A 96 6.20 6.59 16.23
C LEU A 96 6.36 6.34 17.72
N VAL A 97 5.78 5.26 18.25
CA VAL A 97 5.95 4.91 19.67
C VAL A 97 7.40 4.53 19.98
N ALA A 98 8.10 3.84 19.08
CA ALA A 98 9.51 3.51 19.27
C ALA A 98 10.40 4.77 19.34
N ILE A 99 10.13 5.78 18.51
CA ILE A 99 10.82 7.07 18.59
C ILE A 99 10.55 7.74 19.94
N GLN A 100 9.29 7.76 20.38
CA GLN A 100 8.93 8.36 21.66
C GLN A 100 9.59 7.64 22.84
N ALA A 101 9.72 6.31 22.78
CA ALA A 101 10.37 5.51 23.81
C ALA A 101 11.89 5.72 23.85
N GLU A 102 12.56 5.86 22.70
CA GLU A 102 14.02 6.08 22.65
C GLU A 102 14.41 7.46 23.21
N PHE A 103 13.56 8.46 23.02
CA PHE A 103 13.80 9.85 23.44
C PHE A 103 12.95 10.23 24.66
N GLU A 104 12.57 9.27 25.51
CA GLU A 104 11.81 9.56 26.73
C GLU A 104 12.57 10.52 27.67
N ASP A 105 13.90 10.41 27.71
CA ASP A 105 14.77 11.30 28.50
C ASP A 105 15.10 12.65 27.80
N ASP A 106 14.74 12.82 26.53
CA ASP A 106 15.08 14.01 25.71
C ASP A 106 13.92 14.37 24.76
N GLU A 107 12.77 14.74 25.34
CA GLU A 107 11.53 15.00 24.61
C GLU A 107 11.66 16.08 23.51
N GLU A 108 12.63 17.00 23.63
CA GLU A 108 12.90 18.04 22.63
C GLU A 108 13.37 17.46 21.28
N LEU A 109 13.94 16.24 21.29
CA LEU A 109 14.37 15.53 20.10
C LEU A 109 13.26 14.71 19.43
N VAL A 110 12.15 14.42 20.13
CA VAL A 110 11.03 13.62 19.60
C VAL A 110 10.45 14.21 18.30
N PRO A 111 10.18 15.54 18.19
CA PRO A 111 9.69 16.12 16.94
C PRO A 111 10.71 16.04 15.80
N GLN A 112 12.01 16.19 16.11
CA GLN A 112 13.08 16.10 15.12
C GLN A 112 13.20 14.69 14.58
N ALA A 113 13.22 13.68 15.45
CA ALA A 113 13.25 12.27 15.05
C ALA A 113 11.98 11.86 14.30
N SER A 114 10.80 12.31 14.74
CA SER A 114 9.53 12.04 14.06
C SER A 114 9.46 12.61 12.65
N SER A 115 10.20 13.71 12.37
CA SER A 115 10.29 14.28 11.02
C SER A 115 10.96 13.36 10.00
N LEU A 116 11.67 12.32 10.45
CA LEU A 116 12.31 11.32 9.58
C LEU A 116 11.34 10.20 9.16
N VAL A 117 10.23 10.00 9.86
CA VAL A 117 9.26 8.92 9.59
C VAL A 117 8.73 8.93 8.15
N PRO A 118 8.42 10.09 7.51
CA PRO A 118 8.02 10.11 6.10
C PRO A 118 9.03 9.45 5.15
N PHE A 119 10.34 9.54 5.43
CA PHE A 119 11.37 8.92 4.58
C PHE A 119 11.34 7.38 4.61
N ILE A 120 10.83 6.78 5.68
CA ILE A 120 10.62 5.33 5.78
C ILE A 120 9.59 4.85 4.73
N ASN A 121 8.72 5.75 4.24
CA ASN A 121 7.68 5.43 3.26
C ASN A 121 8.14 5.53 1.79
N GLN A 122 9.37 5.93 1.54
CA GLN A 122 9.88 6.09 0.18
C GLN A 122 9.88 4.80 -0.68
N PRO A 123 10.08 3.59 -0.12
CA PRO A 123 9.96 2.35 -0.87
C PRO A 123 8.58 2.14 -1.52
N TYR A 124 7.49 2.64 -0.92
CA TYR A 124 6.15 2.54 -1.51
C TYR A 124 6.03 3.39 -2.80
N SER A 125 6.65 4.56 -2.82
CA SER A 125 6.71 5.42 -4.02
C SER A 125 7.52 4.75 -5.15
N MET A 126 8.62 4.09 -4.81
CA MET A 126 9.42 3.33 -5.77
C MET A 126 8.65 2.15 -6.37
N ALA A 127 7.86 1.46 -5.55
CA ALA A 127 6.99 0.38 -5.98
C ALA A 127 5.96 0.86 -7.03
N GLY A 128 5.40 2.06 -6.85
CA GLY A 128 4.53 2.72 -7.83
C GLY A 128 5.23 3.05 -9.15
N SER A 129 6.48 3.51 -9.11
CA SER A 129 7.27 3.75 -10.34
C SER A 129 7.64 2.46 -11.07
N ILE A 130 8.00 1.40 -10.33
CA ILE A 130 8.25 0.07 -10.91
C ILE A 130 6.99 -0.45 -11.61
N PHE A 131 5.84 -0.32 -10.95
CA PHE A 131 4.54 -0.67 -11.53
C PHE A 131 4.29 0.08 -12.84
N ALA A 132 4.39 1.41 -12.82
CA ALA A 132 4.10 2.26 -13.98
C ALA A 132 5.02 1.94 -15.16
N ASN A 133 6.32 1.76 -14.92
CA ASN A 133 7.28 1.41 -15.96
C ASN A 133 7.02 0.01 -16.54
N ARG A 134 6.66 -0.96 -15.70
CA ARG A 134 6.31 -2.31 -16.14
C ARG A 134 4.99 -2.33 -16.91
N LEU A 135 4.00 -1.55 -16.47
CA LEU A 135 2.73 -1.41 -17.15
C LEU A 135 2.91 -0.81 -18.54
N HIS A 136 3.71 0.24 -18.67
CA HIS A 136 4.07 0.82 -19.95
C HIS A 136 4.67 -0.23 -20.92
N SER A 137 5.63 -1.02 -20.43
CA SER A 137 6.26 -2.07 -21.24
C SER A 137 5.29 -3.21 -21.60
N ASN A 138 4.43 -3.62 -20.67
CA ASN A 138 3.47 -4.69 -20.89
C ASN A 138 2.31 -4.26 -21.81
N LEU A 139 1.86 -3.01 -21.75
CA LEU A 139 0.81 -2.49 -22.64
C LEU A 139 1.24 -2.56 -24.10
N LYS A 140 2.50 -2.22 -24.41
CA LYS A 140 3.07 -2.36 -25.76
C LYS A 140 3.09 -3.81 -26.27
N THR A 141 3.10 -4.79 -25.36
CA THR A 141 3.16 -6.21 -25.69
C THR A 141 1.76 -6.82 -25.83
N TYR A 142 0.86 -6.56 -24.87
CA TYR A 142 -0.45 -7.22 -24.77
C TYR A 142 -1.60 -6.39 -25.34
N ALA A 143 -1.42 -5.08 -25.55
CA ALA A 143 -2.41 -4.19 -26.17
C ALA A 143 -1.75 -3.33 -27.28
N PRO A 144 -1.14 -3.95 -28.31
CA PRO A 144 -0.50 -3.21 -29.38
C PRO A 144 -1.54 -2.36 -30.15
N GLY A 145 -1.25 -1.07 -30.34
CA GLY A 145 -2.15 -0.13 -31.02
C GLY A 145 -3.07 0.68 -30.10
N LEU A 146 -2.90 0.58 -28.78
CA LEU A 146 -3.47 1.53 -27.83
C LEU A 146 -2.86 2.93 -28.07
N SER A 147 -3.67 3.99 -28.06
CA SER A 147 -3.16 5.36 -28.20
C SER A 147 -2.38 5.79 -26.96
N ASP A 148 -1.43 6.72 -27.11
CA ASP A 148 -0.61 7.22 -26.00
C ASP A 148 -1.48 7.88 -24.90
N GLU A 149 -2.60 8.51 -25.28
CA GLU A 149 -3.55 9.10 -24.33
C GLU A 149 -4.27 8.03 -23.52
N ALA A 150 -4.73 6.96 -24.19
CA ALA A 150 -5.39 5.84 -23.54
C ALA A 150 -4.41 5.08 -22.62
N GLU A 151 -3.16 4.89 -23.06
CA GLU A 151 -2.10 4.33 -22.23
C GLU A 151 -1.85 5.15 -20.97
N SER A 152 -1.69 6.47 -21.09
CA SER A 152 -1.47 7.37 -19.95
C SER A 152 -2.66 7.38 -18.98
N ALA A 153 -3.89 7.36 -19.50
CA ALA A 153 -5.11 7.31 -18.70
C ALA A 153 -5.20 6.00 -17.89
N VAL A 154 -4.87 4.88 -18.53
CA VAL A 154 -4.84 3.56 -17.91
C VAL A 154 -3.75 3.50 -16.84
N ILE A 155 -2.50 3.91 -17.12
CA ILE A 155 -1.43 3.91 -16.11
C ILE A 155 -1.80 4.70 -14.85
N LYS A 156 -2.52 5.82 -15.00
CA LYS A 156 -3.00 6.64 -13.88
C LYS A 156 -4.20 6.05 -13.15
N SER A 157 -5.06 5.31 -13.85
CA SER A 157 -6.29 4.77 -13.28
C SER A 157 -6.76 3.47 -13.93
N VAL A 158 -6.92 2.42 -13.12
CA VAL A 158 -7.54 1.14 -13.50
C VAL A 158 -8.95 1.32 -14.07
N THR A 159 -9.69 2.33 -13.61
CA THR A 159 -11.07 2.56 -14.08
C THR A 159 -11.13 2.98 -15.55
N ALA A 160 -10.05 3.57 -16.10
CA ALA A 160 -9.97 3.97 -17.50
C ALA A 160 -10.06 2.76 -18.46
N ILE A 161 -9.85 1.53 -17.97
CA ILE A 161 -10.06 0.30 -18.74
C ILE A 161 -11.52 0.19 -19.20
N MET A 162 -12.48 0.71 -18.43
CA MET A 162 -13.90 0.64 -18.78
C MET A 162 -14.25 1.51 -19.99
N ASP A 163 -13.48 2.57 -20.24
CA ASP A 163 -13.68 3.49 -21.36
C ASP A 163 -13.03 2.99 -22.65
N LEU A 164 -12.24 1.91 -22.57
CA LEU A 164 -11.59 1.31 -23.74
C LEU A 164 -12.57 0.49 -24.59
N PRO A 165 -12.33 0.40 -25.91
CA PRO A 165 -13.00 -0.57 -26.77
C PRO A 165 -12.84 -1.99 -26.23
N ALA A 166 -13.89 -2.81 -26.37
CA ALA A 166 -13.93 -4.18 -25.83
C ALA A 166 -12.77 -5.07 -26.33
N SER A 167 -12.21 -4.78 -27.51
CA SER A 167 -11.07 -5.47 -28.09
C SER A 167 -9.77 -5.31 -27.28
N PHE A 168 -9.55 -4.16 -26.64
CA PHE A 168 -8.32 -3.87 -25.90
C PHE A 168 -8.39 -4.29 -24.42
N ARG A 169 -9.59 -4.42 -23.84
CA ARG A 169 -9.76 -4.71 -22.40
C ARG A 169 -9.04 -5.97 -21.93
N PRO A 170 -9.10 -7.13 -22.62
CA PRO A 170 -8.42 -8.34 -22.16
C PRO A 170 -6.90 -8.18 -22.13
N GLY A 171 -6.33 -7.55 -23.16
CA GLY A 171 -4.89 -7.29 -23.25
C GLY A 171 -4.39 -6.32 -22.19
N VAL A 172 -5.16 -5.27 -21.91
CA VAL A 172 -4.85 -4.31 -20.84
C VAL A 172 -4.95 -4.95 -19.45
N ILE A 173 -5.98 -5.77 -19.20
CA ILE A 173 -6.11 -6.52 -17.94
C ILE A 173 -4.92 -7.47 -17.74
N GLN A 174 -4.48 -8.15 -18.80
CA GLN A 174 -3.31 -9.02 -18.75
C GLN A 174 -2.01 -8.23 -18.48
N ALA A 175 -1.84 -7.07 -19.12
CA ALA A 175 -0.72 -6.17 -18.87
C ALA A 175 -0.68 -5.69 -17.41
N TYR A 176 -1.84 -5.38 -16.82
CA TYR A 176 -1.97 -5.05 -15.40
C TYR A 176 -1.51 -6.17 -14.49
N ALA A 177 -2.06 -7.37 -14.70
CA ALA A 177 -1.76 -8.54 -13.87
C ALA A 177 -0.24 -8.84 -13.88
N LYS A 178 0.40 -8.76 -15.06
CA LYS A 178 1.86 -8.97 -15.20
C LYS A 178 2.69 -7.86 -14.56
N SER A 179 2.18 -6.62 -14.53
CA SER A 179 2.89 -5.47 -13.96
C SER A 179 2.84 -5.43 -12.43
N LEU A 180 1.82 -6.03 -11.82
CA LEU A 180 1.69 -6.13 -10.37
C LEU A 180 2.63 -7.17 -9.75
N ALA A 181 3.00 -8.22 -10.50
CA ALA A 181 3.87 -9.29 -10.01
C ALA A 181 5.20 -8.81 -9.37
N PRO A 182 6.03 -7.98 -10.04
CA PRO A 182 7.29 -7.51 -9.45
C PRO A 182 7.09 -6.58 -8.25
N VAL A 183 5.96 -5.88 -8.16
CA VAL A 183 5.63 -4.97 -7.06
C VAL A 183 5.41 -5.75 -5.78
N PHE A 184 4.57 -6.79 -5.83
CA PHE A 184 4.34 -7.68 -4.69
C PHE A 184 5.59 -8.48 -4.34
N LEU A 185 6.37 -8.91 -5.33
CA LEU A 185 7.63 -9.61 -5.07
C LEU A 185 8.66 -8.72 -4.37
N SER A 186 8.68 -7.41 -4.67
CA SER A 186 9.57 -6.45 -4.01
C SER A 186 9.21 -6.17 -2.54
N ALA A 187 7.96 -6.40 -2.14
CA ALA A 187 7.52 -6.22 -0.76
C ALA A 187 8.07 -7.30 0.20
N LEU A 188 8.38 -8.50 -0.31
CA LEU A 188 8.95 -9.61 0.45
C LEU A 188 10.35 -9.30 1.03
N PRO A 189 11.38 -8.95 0.23
CA PRO A 189 12.69 -8.62 0.77
C PRO A 189 12.64 -7.38 1.66
N ALA A 190 11.78 -6.40 1.35
CA ALA A 190 11.61 -5.22 2.18
C ALA A 190 11.07 -5.55 3.58
N GLY A 191 10.03 -6.40 3.67
CA GLY A 191 9.49 -6.79 4.97
C GLY A 191 10.43 -7.68 5.78
N VAL A 192 11.19 -8.58 5.12
CA VAL A 192 12.23 -9.38 5.79
C VAL A 192 13.32 -8.48 6.36
N LEU A 193 13.82 -7.51 5.58
CA LEU A 193 14.81 -6.56 6.05
C LEU A 193 14.27 -5.70 7.21
N ALA A 194 13.02 -5.26 7.14
CA ALA A 194 12.38 -4.52 8.23
C ALA A 194 12.30 -5.35 9.53
N SER A 195 11.89 -6.62 9.45
CA SER A 195 11.87 -7.52 10.60
C SER A 195 13.27 -7.81 11.14
N LEU A 196 14.28 -7.96 10.27
CA LEU A 196 15.68 -8.13 10.70
C LEU A 196 16.23 -6.88 11.39
N SER A 197 15.91 -5.68 10.88
CA SER A 197 16.29 -4.42 11.53
C SER A 197 15.62 -4.28 12.90
N ALA A 198 14.34 -4.65 13.01
CA ALA A 198 13.66 -4.70 14.31
C ALA A 198 14.36 -5.69 15.26
N PHE A 199 14.78 -6.85 14.76
CA PHE A 199 15.55 -7.82 15.54
C PHE A 199 16.92 -7.29 15.99
N ALA A 200 17.65 -6.58 15.13
CA ALA A 200 18.90 -5.94 15.52
C ALA A 200 18.67 -4.91 16.64
N LEU A 201 17.61 -4.10 16.55
CA LEU A 201 17.25 -3.13 17.61
C LEU A 201 17.00 -3.81 18.96
N LEU A 202 16.37 -5.00 18.98
CA LEU A 202 16.22 -5.79 20.21
C LEU A 202 17.57 -6.05 20.85
N THR A 203 18.51 -6.56 20.05
CA THR A 203 19.80 -7.00 20.57
C THR A 203 20.66 -5.84 21.07
N THR A 204 20.50 -4.63 20.51
CA THR A 204 21.28 -3.46 20.92
C THR A 204 20.70 -2.72 22.12
N VAL A 205 19.38 -2.72 22.26
CA VAL A 205 18.70 -2.04 23.39
C VAL A 205 18.76 -2.93 24.64
N PHE A 206 18.43 -4.22 24.52
CA PHE A 206 18.36 -5.14 25.67
C PHE A 206 19.71 -5.75 26.08
N SER A 207 20.82 -5.52 25.36
CA SER A 207 22.16 -5.90 25.84
C SER A 207 22.88 -4.80 26.62
N LYS A 208 22.24 -3.63 26.78
CA LYS A 208 22.79 -2.53 27.60
C LYS A 208 22.34 -2.59 29.06
N ASP A 209 21.43 -3.51 29.39
CA ASP A 209 21.03 -3.88 30.75
C ASP A 209 21.79 -5.13 31.25
#